data_AF-A0A293LM76-F1
#
_entry.id   AF-A0A293LM76-F1
#
_cell.length_a   1.000
_cell.length_b   1.000
_cell.length_c   1.000
_cell.angle_alpha   90.00
_cell.angle_beta   90.00
_cell.angle_gamma   90.00
#
_symmetry.space_group_name_H-M   'P 1'
#
loop_
_entity.id
_entity.type
_entity.pdbx_description
1 polymer ?
#
loop_
_entity_poly.entity_id
_entity_poly.type
_entity_poly.pdbx_seq_one_letter_code
_entity_poly.pdbx_strand_id
1 'polypeptide(L)'
;MTELTVNNRRLVLVEYPAIVNNVEKMLESLGGLGELSKAYSDPSRRLEVKFRPDDPYCKSAYANRFQTSCLLLKVKKRKSEKEPYEVSIEGTINTVYKFRGMMDFQYLPMERKGDGTYQSLLDTLVPSDLTNTEWLKGEAPIFIMPQVFSRLDMPAVQALRDEPKHRPTKPRAPHPRMENVVGGFRQRRMKFACFYNFEDAEVPKEPNPEAWKQLELRPADPDMQKRIFELFEERPLWTRSALQVELQVSPARFKLVLPVVAYYTLTGPFRTAWVRLGFDPRKDPSTKPYQILDFRLKSSPARLCSEVVPKRGPGAYLVPTKVVGALSRPPIAQTDALVAPSKSASDLLPDRELICSFTPGHLPPYRQMFYHLCDIKLQEVQDLVHANDGRETSCHERDGWCKAGTIIKCRQAMVRELDKILAPDGTASADAEQLLSSGDEVSEDELSEDDLEESNLHED
;
A
#
# COMPACT_ATOMS: atom_id res chain seq x y z
N MET A 1 43.61 -17.60 43.24
CA MET A 1 42.93 -16.87 42.14
C MET A 1 42.92 -17.82 40.95
N THR A 2 41.76 -18.13 40.41
CA THR A 2 41.64 -18.97 39.22
C THR A 2 42.17 -18.18 38.03
N GLU A 3 43.26 -18.62 37.40
CA GLU A 3 43.77 -18.00 36.18
C GLU A 3 42.74 -18.17 35.06
N LEU A 4 42.28 -17.06 34.49
CA LEU A 4 41.27 -17.04 33.44
C LEU A 4 41.97 -16.86 32.09
N THR A 5 41.96 -17.91 31.27
CA THR A 5 42.47 -17.84 29.90
C THR A 5 41.48 -17.11 29.01
N VAL A 6 41.95 -16.08 28.28
CA VAL A 6 41.13 -15.25 27.40
C VAL A 6 41.55 -15.42 25.94
N ASN A 7 40.68 -16.01 25.14
CA ASN A 7 40.81 -16.07 23.69
C ASN A 7 40.14 -14.83 23.07
N ASN A 8 40.89 -14.05 22.29
CA ASN A 8 40.41 -12.79 21.73
C ASN A 8 39.64 -12.96 20.40
N ARG A 9 38.75 -13.96 20.31
CA ARG A 9 37.96 -14.24 19.11
C ARG A 9 36.72 -13.33 19.06
N ARG A 10 36.36 -12.87 17.86
CA ARG A 10 35.08 -12.20 17.61
C ARG A 10 34.08 -13.21 17.07
N LEU A 11 32.96 -13.35 17.76
CA LEU A 11 31.94 -14.35 17.49
C LEU A 11 30.59 -13.67 17.21
N VAL A 12 29.72 -14.41 16.52
CA VAL A 12 28.34 -14.00 16.23
C VAL A 12 27.42 -15.02 16.88
N LEU A 13 26.37 -14.55 17.53
CA LEU A 13 25.37 -15.39 18.17
C LEU A 13 24.09 -15.42 17.34
N VAL A 14 23.54 -16.62 17.12
CA VAL A 14 22.20 -16.81 16.56
C VAL A 14 21.36 -17.49 17.62
N GLU A 15 20.33 -16.81 18.14
CA GLU A 15 19.36 -17.39 19.07
C GLU A 15 18.33 -18.20 18.27
N TYR A 16 18.69 -19.40 17.86
CA TYR A 16 17.85 -20.26 17.01
C TYR A 16 16.50 -20.60 17.69
N PRO A 17 15.35 -20.53 16.99
CA PRO A 17 14.03 -20.59 17.59
C PRO A 17 13.53 -22.03 17.88
N ALA A 18 14.41 -23.02 17.89
CA ALA A 18 14.06 -24.41 18.17
C ALA A 18 15.20 -25.16 18.88
N ILE A 19 14.92 -26.39 19.32
CA ILE A 19 15.90 -27.26 19.98
C ILE A 19 16.80 -27.89 18.92
N VAL A 20 18.12 -27.73 19.06
CA VAL A 20 19.10 -28.23 18.10
C VAL A 20 19.59 -29.62 18.52
N ASN A 21 19.08 -30.65 17.85
CA ASN A 21 19.56 -32.03 18.00
C ASN A 21 20.62 -32.39 16.94
N ASN A 22 20.52 -31.81 15.74
CA ASN A 22 21.45 -32.00 14.64
C ASN A 22 21.87 -30.62 14.12
N VAL A 23 23.18 -30.35 14.17
CA VAL A 23 23.75 -29.05 13.80
C VAL A 23 23.70 -28.82 12.29
N GLU A 24 23.87 -29.86 11.47
CA GLU A 24 23.85 -29.77 10.01
C GLU A 24 22.46 -29.38 9.51
N LYS A 25 21.40 -30.03 10.02
CA LYS A 25 20.01 -29.68 9.69
C LYS A 25 19.63 -28.27 10.15
N MET A 26 20.20 -27.81 11.27
CA MET A 26 20.00 -26.44 11.73
C MET A 26 20.71 -25.42 10.83
N LEU A 27 21.89 -25.75 10.31
CA LEU A 27 22.55 -24.89 9.33
C LEU A 27 21.80 -24.87 7.99
N GLU A 28 21.29 -26.02 7.56
CA GLU A 28 20.46 -26.15 6.35
C GLU A 28 19.18 -25.31 6.44
N SER A 29 18.48 -25.34 7.58
CA SER A 29 17.29 -24.51 7.79
C SER A 29 17.57 -22.99 7.75
N LEU A 30 18.82 -22.57 8.02
CA LEU A 30 19.27 -21.18 7.90
C LEU A 30 19.77 -20.82 6.50
N GLY A 31 19.61 -21.70 5.50
CA GLY A 31 20.12 -21.51 4.14
C GLY A 31 21.62 -21.81 4.01
N GLY A 32 22.21 -22.50 4.99
CA GLY A 32 23.62 -22.86 5.02
C GLY A 32 24.55 -21.71 5.40
N LEU A 33 25.85 -21.98 5.36
CA LEU A 33 26.89 -21.00 5.71
C LEU A 33 26.93 -19.81 4.75
N GLY A 34 26.54 -20.01 3.48
CA GLY A 34 26.51 -18.96 2.47
C GLY A 34 25.51 -17.86 2.80
N GLU A 35 24.26 -18.22 3.10
CA GLU A 35 23.22 -17.24 3.45
C GLU A 35 23.49 -16.58 4.81
N LEU A 36 24.00 -17.33 5.79
CA LEU A 36 24.47 -16.77 7.07
C LEU A 36 25.55 -15.70 6.88
N SER A 37 26.55 -15.98 6.03
CA SER A 37 27.61 -15.02 5.75
C SER A 37 27.07 -13.78 5.03
N LYS A 38 26.15 -13.94 4.06
CA LYS A 38 25.52 -12.80 3.38
C LYS A 38 24.69 -11.94 4.34
N ALA A 39 23.89 -12.56 5.22
CA ALA A 39 23.11 -11.86 6.23
C ALA A 39 23.98 -11.14 7.27
N TYR A 40 25.19 -11.64 7.52
CA TYR A 40 26.16 -10.96 8.38
C TYR A 40 26.86 -9.77 7.70
N SER A 41 27.21 -9.91 6.42
CA SER A 41 27.88 -8.86 5.65
C SER A 41 26.99 -7.65 5.39
N ASP A 42 25.67 -7.85 5.26
CA ASP A 42 24.69 -6.76 5.07
C ASP A 42 23.88 -6.51 6.36
N PRO A 43 24.14 -5.41 7.11
CA PRO A 43 23.38 -5.08 8.31
C PRO A 43 21.88 -4.85 8.09
N SER A 44 21.45 -4.55 6.86
CA SER A 44 20.04 -4.31 6.53
C SER A 44 19.25 -5.60 6.28
N ARG A 45 19.95 -6.72 6.04
CA ARG A 45 19.33 -8.01 5.74
C ARG A 45 18.99 -8.76 7.03
N ARG A 46 17.77 -9.31 7.09
CA ARG A 46 17.34 -10.19 8.19
C ARG A 46 17.82 -11.61 7.93
N LEU A 47 18.16 -12.32 9.01
CA LEU A 47 18.52 -13.72 8.91
C LEU A 47 17.24 -14.54 8.81
N GLU A 48 17.11 -15.34 7.75
CA GLU A 48 15.93 -16.18 7.54
C GLU A 48 16.14 -17.60 8.07
N VAL A 49 15.05 -18.23 8.53
CA VAL A 49 15.00 -19.66 8.84
C VAL A 49 13.79 -20.28 8.17
N LYS A 50 14.01 -21.37 7.45
CA LYS A 50 12.99 -22.22 6.84
C LYS A 50 12.95 -23.55 7.54
N PHE A 51 11.85 -23.83 8.23
CA PHE A 51 11.67 -25.12 8.93
C PHE A 51 11.48 -26.30 7.97
N ARG A 52 11.12 -26.03 6.70
CA ARG A 52 11.00 -27.00 5.62
C ARG A 52 11.83 -26.51 4.43
N PRO A 53 13.17 -26.70 4.46
CA PRO A 53 14.06 -26.15 3.44
C PRO A 53 13.76 -26.69 2.03
N ASP A 54 13.27 -27.94 1.95
CA ASP A 54 12.89 -28.59 0.69
C ASP A 54 11.57 -28.08 0.09
N ASP A 55 10.73 -27.39 0.86
CA ASP A 55 9.49 -26.83 0.34
C ASP A 55 9.70 -25.39 -0.16
N PRO A 56 9.58 -25.13 -1.47
CA PRO A 56 9.72 -23.78 -2.04
C PRO A 56 8.64 -22.82 -1.54
N TYR A 57 7.49 -23.33 -1.11
CA TYR A 57 6.37 -22.55 -0.62
C TYR A 57 6.45 -22.23 0.88
N CYS A 58 7.44 -22.77 1.59
CA CYS A 58 7.61 -22.51 3.02
C CYS A 58 7.96 -21.05 3.28
N LYS A 59 7.06 -20.32 3.95
CA LYS A 59 7.37 -18.99 4.49
C LYS A 59 8.47 -19.08 5.55
N SER A 60 9.46 -18.19 5.47
CA SER A 60 10.56 -18.10 6.44
C SER A 60 10.13 -17.36 7.71
N ALA A 61 10.74 -17.69 8.85
CA ALA A 61 10.79 -16.79 10.00
C ALA A 61 12.05 -15.93 9.92
N TYR A 62 12.03 -14.74 10.52
CA TYR A 62 13.10 -13.77 10.33
C TYR A 62 13.68 -13.26 11.66
N ALA A 63 14.99 -13.37 11.80
CA ALA A 63 15.77 -12.83 12.90
C ALA A 63 16.27 -11.41 12.60
N ASN A 64 16.11 -10.54 13.59
CA ASN A 64 16.66 -9.19 13.58
C ASN A 64 18.07 -9.18 14.16
N ARG A 65 18.93 -8.34 13.59
CA ARG A 65 20.30 -8.11 14.05
C ARG A 65 20.31 -7.09 15.18
N PHE A 66 20.96 -7.43 16.30
CA PHE A 66 21.17 -6.52 17.43
C PHE A 66 22.65 -6.44 17.78
N GLN A 67 23.08 -5.27 18.24
CA GLN A 67 24.41 -5.09 18.80
C GLN A 67 24.40 -5.46 20.29
N THR A 68 25.39 -6.23 20.72
CA THR A 68 25.54 -6.70 22.10
C THR A 68 26.98 -6.61 22.57
N SER A 69 27.21 -6.87 23.85
CA SER A 69 28.54 -6.97 24.47
C SER A 69 28.59 -8.21 25.38
N CYS A 70 28.44 -9.39 24.79
CA CYS A 70 28.42 -10.66 25.52
C CYS A 70 29.76 -11.39 25.41
N LEU A 71 30.05 -12.29 26.36
CA LEU A 71 31.23 -13.16 26.35
C LEU A 71 30.80 -14.62 26.23
N LEU A 72 31.50 -15.40 25.40
CA LEU A 72 31.33 -16.85 25.37
C LEU A 72 32.28 -17.48 26.38
N LEU A 73 31.71 -18.16 27.38
CA LEU A 73 32.47 -18.88 28.40
C LEU A 73 32.41 -20.39 28.11
N LYS A 74 33.57 -21.04 28.11
CA LYS A 74 33.67 -22.50 28.11
C LYS A 74 33.98 -22.98 29.51
N VAL A 75 33.05 -23.74 30.08
CA VAL A 75 33.15 -24.30 31.42
C VAL A 75 33.41 -25.80 31.32
N LYS A 76 34.55 -26.25 31.83
CA LYS A 76 34.91 -27.67 31.90
C LYS A 76 34.80 -28.15 33.34
N LYS A 77 33.93 -29.12 33.58
CA LYS A 77 33.78 -29.76 34.89
C LYS A 77 34.91 -30.77 35.11
N ARG A 78 35.67 -30.62 36.18
CA ARG A 78 36.71 -31.56 36.63
C ARG A 78 36.14 -32.51 37.69
N LYS A 79 36.73 -33.70 37.84
CA LYS A 79 36.34 -34.70 38.87
C LYS A 79 36.89 -34.40 40.29
N SER A 80 37.69 -33.34 40.44
CA SER A 80 38.33 -32.97 41.71
C SER A 80 37.38 -32.13 42.59
N GLU A 81 37.35 -32.38 43.90
CA GLU A 81 36.51 -31.64 44.85
C GLU A 81 37.00 -30.21 45.14
N LYS A 82 38.30 -29.93 45.01
CA LYS A 82 38.89 -28.63 45.38
C LYS A 82 38.72 -27.54 44.31
N GLU A 83 38.71 -27.91 43.03
CA GLU A 83 38.47 -27.02 41.89
C GLU A 83 37.58 -27.74 40.85
N PRO A 84 36.25 -27.73 41.06
CA PRO A 84 35.34 -28.53 40.26
C PRO A 84 35.12 -27.98 38.84
N TYR A 85 35.48 -26.72 38.58
CA TYR A 85 35.25 -26.06 37.30
C TYR A 85 36.46 -25.27 36.83
N GLU A 86 36.79 -25.46 35.56
CA GLU A 86 37.77 -24.68 34.82
C GLU A 86 37.01 -23.81 33.82
N VAL A 87 37.19 -22.49 33.88
CA VAL A 87 36.46 -21.52 33.06
C VAL A 87 37.45 -20.78 32.17
N SER A 88 37.12 -20.73 30.88
CA SER A 88 37.90 -19.99 29.88
C SER A 88 36.97 -19.08 29.07
N ILE A 89 37.45 -17.90 28.70
CA ILE A 89 36.73 -16.98 27.81
C ILE A 89 37.14 -17.32 26.38
N GLU A 90 36.20 -17.78 25.56
CA GLU A 90 36.47 -18.19 24.18
C GLU A 90 36.40 -17.01 23.19
N GLY A 91 35.68 -15.95 23.54
CA GLY A 91 35.56 -14.77 22.69
C GLY A 91 34.48 -13.77 23.11
N THR A 92 34.41 -12.67 22.37
CA THR A 92 33.42 -11.60 22.49
C THR A 92 32.34 -11.73 21.41
N ILE A 93 31.09 -11.46 21.78
CA ILE A 93 29.92 -11.49 20.89
C ILE A 93 29.35 -10.08 20.79
N ASN A 94 29.59 -9.45 19.64
CA ASN A 94 29.14 -8.08 19.36
C ASN A 94 27.85 -8.02 18.56
N THR A 95 27.45 -9.13 17.94
CA THR A 95 26.26 -9.21 17.09
C THR A 95 25.46 -10.45 17.45
N VAL A 96 24.17 -10.26 17.70
CA VAL A 96 23.20 -11.32 17.94
C VAL A 96 22.04 -11.23 16.95
N TYR A 97 21.61 -12.38 16.44
CA TYR A 97 20.39 -12.54 15.65
C TYR A 97 19.30 -13.15 16.53
N LYS A 98 18.17 -12.45 16.67
CA LYS A 98 17.03 -12.91 17.50
C LYS A 98 15.75 -12.99 16.69
N PHE A 99 15.08 -14.14 16.75
CA PHE A 99 13.77 -14.37 16.15
C PHE A 99 12.68 -13.91 17.12
N ARG A 100 12.34 -12.61 17.07
CA ARG A 100 11.26 -12.01 17.88
C ARG A 100 9.93 -11.93 17.13
N GLY A 101 9.98 -11.98 15.80
CA GLY A 101 8.80 -11.89 14.96
C GLY A 101 7.97 -13.17 14.98
N MET A 102 6.69 -13.04 14.69
CA MET A 102 5.80 -14.17 14.46
C MET A 102 6.12 -14.83 13.13
N MET A 103 5.81 -16.12 13.01
CA MET A 103 5.79 -16.76 11.70
C MET A 103 4.54 -16.34 10.93
N ASP A 104 4.72 -16.21 9.62
CA ASP A 104 3.62 -15.93 8.71
C ASP A 104 2.69 -17.16 8.57
N PHE A 105 1.49 -16.94 8.03
CA PHE A 105 0.58 -18.03 7.73
C PHE A 105 1.19 -18.97 6.69
N GLN A 106 1.00 -20.27 6.89
CA GLN A 106 1.44 -21.29 5.97
C GLN A 106 0.25 -21.91 5.27
N TYR A 107 0.34 -21.99 3.94
CA TYR A 107 -0.62 -22.68 3.12
C TYR A 107 0.14 -23.74 2.32
N LEU A 108 -0.28 -25.00 2.49
CA LEU A 108 0.41 -26.14 1.92
C LEU A 108 -0.22 -26.50 0.57
N PRO A 109 0.59 -26.80 -0.46
CA PRO A 109 0.11 -27.26 -1.76
C PRO A 109 -0.36 -28.70 -1.67
N MET A 110 -1.52 -28.91 -1.03
CA MET A 110 -2.12 -30.21 -0.83
C MET A 110 -3.61 -30.20 -1.15
N GLU A 111 -4.07 -31.24 -1.82
CA GLU A 111 -5.48 -31.47 -2.10
C GLU A 111 -6.02 -32.57 -1.19
N ARG A 112 -7.21 -32.34 -0.61
CA ARG A 112 -7.89 -33.35 0.21
C ARG A 112 -8.73 -34.26 -0.68
N LYS A 113 -8.42 -35.56 -0.67
CA LYS A 113 -9.21 -36.59 -1.35
C LYS A 113 -10.49 -36.92 -0.58
N GLY A 114 -11.46 -37.52 -1.28
CA GLY A 114 -12.72 -37.99 -0.71
C GLY A 114 -12.55 -38.96 0.48
N ASP A 115 -11.45 -39.71 0.51
CA ASP A 115 -11.10 -40.63 1.60
C ASP A 115 -10.50 -39.92 2.84
N GLY A 116 -10.39 -38.59 2.82
CA GLY A 116 -9.81 -37.79 3.89
C GLY A 116 -8.28 -37.73 3.91
N THR A 117 -7.61 -38.39 2.97
CA THR A 117 -6.15 -38.31 2.77
C THR A 117 -5.76 -37.05 1.99
N TYR A 118 -4.52 -36.60 2.13
CA TYR A 118 -3.98 -35.43 1.42
C TYR A 118 -2.97 -35.87 0.37
N GLN A 119 -3.07 -35.33 -0.84
CA GLN A 119 -2.09 -35.51 -1.91
C GLN A 119 -1.30 -34.23 -2.12
N SER A 120 0.03 -34.34 -2.22
CA SER A 120 0.91 -33.22 -2.54
C SER A 120 0.74 -32.78 -4.00
N LEU A 121 0.65 -31.48 -4.22
CA LEU A 121 0.62 -30.85 -5.54
C LEU A 121 2.01 -30.35 -5.97
N LEU A 122 3.05 -30.54 -5.14
CA LEU A 122 4.40 -30.01 -5.40
C LEU A 122 4.96 -30.49 -6.75
N ASP A 123 4.83 -31.77 -7.08
CA ASP A 123 5.35 -32.34 -8.32
C ASP A 123 4.65 -31.80 -9.57
N THR A 124 3.42 -31.31 -9.41
CA THR A 124 2.64 -30.67 -10.49
C THR A 124 2.97 -29.19 -10.62
N LEU A 125 3.29 -28.52 -9.51
CA LEU A 125 3.52 -27.08 -9.48
C LEU A 125 4.98 -26.69 -9.72
N VAL A 126 5.92 -27.54 -9.29
CA VAL A 126 7.35 -27.26 -9.32
C VAL A 126 8.01 -28.26 -10.28
N PRO A 127 8.62 -27.78 -11.38
CA PRO A 127 9.28 -28.66 -12.32
C PRO A 127 10.49 -29.32 -11.67
N SER A 128 10.65 -30.62 -11.87
CA SER A 128 11.88 -31.33 -11.49
C SER A 128 13.06 -30.90 -12.39
N ASP A 129 14.29 -31.09 -11.90
CA ASP A 129 15.55 -30.60 -12.50
C ASP A 129 15.78 -30.97 -13.99
N LEU A 130 15.05 -31.95 -14.53
CA LEU A 130 15.17 -32.47 -15.90
C LEU A 130 13.79 -32.60 -16.58
N THR A 131 13.02 -31.51 -16.63
CA THR A 131 11.68 -31.50 -17.27
C THR A 131 11.72 -30.99 -18.73
N ASN A 132 10.99 -31.67 -19.62
CA ASN A 132 10.82 -31.26 -21.02
C ASN A 132 9.88 -30.05 -21.13
N THR A 133 9.99 -29.30 -22.23
CA THR A 133 9.15 -28.12 -22.52
C THR A 133 7.64 -28.44 -22.58
N GLU A 134 7.28 -29.71 -22.74
CA GLU A 134 5.89 -30.18 -22.69
C GLU A 134 5.25 -30.02 -21.31
N TRP A 135 6.04 -30.06 -20.22
CA TRP A 135 5.55 -29.86 -18.85
C TRP A 135 4.90 -28.48 -18.67
N LEU A 136 5.46 -27.44 -19.31
CA LEU A 136 4.93 -26.07 -19.25
C LEU A 136 3.56 -25.92 -19.92
N LYS A 137 3.17 -26.87 -20.77
CA LYS A 137 1.86 -26.89 -21.45
C LYS A 137 0.84 -27.78 -20.73
N GLY A 138 1.25 -28.49 -19.68
CA GLY A 138 0.37 -29.33 -18.88
C GLY A 138 -0.64 -28.49 -18.10
N GLU A 139 -1.81 -29.06 -17.85
CA GLU A 139 -2.78 -28.45 -16.94
C GLU A 139 -2.23 -28.51 -15.50
N ALA A 140 -2.28 -27.38 -14.80
CA ALA A 140 -1.85 -27.26 -13.41
C ALA A 140 -2.93 -26.56 -12.58
N PRO A 141 -3.10 -26.93 -11.29
CA PRO A 141 -4.04 -26.24 -10.41
C PRO A 141 -3.58 -24.80 -10.17
N ILE A 142 -4.54 -23.87 -10.05
CA ILE A 142 -4.26 -22.46 -9.73
C ILE A 142 -3.81 -22.38 -8.27
N PHE A 143 -2.50 -22.43 -8.05
CA PHE A 143 -1.87 -22.33 -6.73
C PHE A 143 -0.89 -21.15 -6.73
N ILE A 144 -1.42 -19.96 -6.51
CA ILE A 144 -0.63 -18.72 -6.40
C ILE A 144 -0.76 -18.20 -4.98
N MET A 145 0.37 -18.07 -4.29
CA MET A 145 0.39 -17.54 -2.93
C MET A 145 0.94 -16.11 -2.91
N PRO A 146 0.39 -15.22 -2.07
CA PRO A 146 1.01 -13.94 -1.81
C PRO A 146 2.40 -14.15 -1.21
N GLN A 147 3.32 -13.21 -1.43
CA GLN A 147 4.66 -13.30 -0.86
C GLN A 147 4.62 -13.32 0.68
N VAL A 148 3.69 -12.58 1.27
CA VAL A 148 3.45 -12.47 2.71
C VAL A 148 1.94 -12.49 2.93
N PHE A 149 1.45 -13.30 3.88
CA PHE A 149 0.04 -13.33 4.26
C PHE A 149 -0.27 -12.32 5.36
N SER A 150 0.59 -12.24 6.39
CA SER A 150 0.46 -11.33 7.52
C SER A 150 1.27 -10.05 7.31
N ARG A 151 0.60 -8.91 7.33
CA ARG A 151 1.25 -7.59 7.34
C ARG A 151 1.91 -7.25 8.69
N LEU A 152 1.79 -8.14 9.68
CA LEU A 152 2.25 -7.94 11.05
C LEU A 152 3.37 -8.94 11.38
N ASP A 153 4.55 -8.42 11.65
CA ASP A 153 5.70 -9.22 12.09
C ASP A 153 5.74 -9.38 13.62
N MET A 154 5.16 -8.43 14.36
CA MET A 154 5.11 -8.49 15.84
C MET A 154 3.67 -8.64 16.33
N PRO A 155 3.44 -9.38 17.43
CA PRO A 155 2.13 -9.42 18.05
C PRO A 155 1.72 -8.02 18.50
N ALA A 156 0.44 -7.69 18.41
CA ALA A 156 -0.09 -6.50 19.06
C ALA A 156 0.14 -6.63 20.58
N VAL A 157 0.66 -5.57 21.22
CA VAL A 157 0.88 -5.51 22.68
C VAL A 157 -0.43 -5.59 23.48
N GLN A 158 -1.58 -5.65 22.79
CA GLN A 158 -2.92 -5.52 23.32
C GLN A 158 -3.48 -6.86 23.86
N ALA A 159 -2.67 -7.64 24.58
CA ALA A 159 -3.06 -8.95 25.14
C ALA A 159 -3.99 -8.86 26.36
N LEU A 160 -4.33 -7.65 26.84
CA LEU A 160 -5.17 -7.43 28.04
C LEU A 160 -6.13 -6.27 27.83
N ARG A 161 -7.04 -6.40 26.87
CA ARG A 161 -8.25 -5.58 26.84
C ARG A 161 -9.46 -6.44 27.11
N ASP A 162 -10.39 -5.91 27.88
CA ASP A 162 -11.78 -6.34 27.82
C ASP A 162 -12.17 -6.42 26.33
N GLU A 163 -12.91 -7.46 25.94
CA GLU A 163 -13.49 -7.50 24.61
C GLU A 163 -14.10 -6.13 24.29
N PRO A 164 -13.92 -5.59 23.06
CA PRO A 164 -14.55 -4.34 22.68
C PRO A 164 -16.00 -4.42 23.13
N LYS A 165 -16.44 -3.55 24.06
CA LYS A 165 -17.82 -3.53 24.54
C LYS A 165 -18.70 -3.21 23.35
N HIS A 166 -19.10 -4.25 22.62
CA HIS A 166 -19.98 -4.13 21.48
C HIS A 166 -21.26 -3.53 22.02
N ARG A 167 -21.68 -2.37 21.49
CA ARG A 167 -23.03 -1.91 21.74
C ARG A 167 -23.95 -3.07 21.34
N PRO A 168 -24.83 -3.55 22.23
CA PRO A 168 -25.76 -4.63 21.88
C PRO A 168 -26.59 -4.13 20.70
N THR A 169 -26.27 -4.66 19.51
CA THR A 169 -27.04 -4.40 18.31
C THR A 169 -28.19 -5.40 18.30
N LYS A 170 -29.39 -4.93 17.95
CA LYS A 170 -30.55 -5.81 17.83
C LYS A 170 -30.20 -6.95 16.85
N PRO A 171 -30.55 -8.21 17.16
CA PRO A 171 -30.29 -9.32 16.25
C PRO A 171 -30.93 -9.01 14.88
N ARG A 172 -30.09 -8.93 13.85
CA ARG A 172 -30.54 -8.78 12.46
C ARG A 172 -30.92 -10.17 11.95
N ALA A 173 -32.01 -10.26 11.19
CA ALA A 173 -32.45 -11.53 10.60
C ALA A 173 -31.29 -12.22 9.86
N PRO A 174 -31.18 -13.55 9.91
CA PRO A 174 -30.05 -14.28 9.35
C PRO A 174 -29.96 -14.04 7.84
N HIS A 175 -28.89 -13.38 7.41
CA HIS A 175 -28.50 -13.35 6.00
C HIS A 175 -27.85 -14.70 5.64
N PRO A 176 -28.04 -15.22 4.42
CA PRO A 176 -27.56 -16.54 4.00
C PRO A 176 -26.06 -16.58 3.66
N ARG A 177 -25.19 -15.89 4.42
CA ARG A 177 -23.74 -15.93 4.20
C ARG A 177 -23.03 -16.72 5.31
N MET A 178 -22.08 -17.55 4.85
CA MET A 178 -21.42 -18.63 5.57
C MET A 178 -20.85 -18.23 6.94
N GLU A 179 -20.99 -19.14 7.90
CA GLU A 179 -20.70 -19.04 9.34
C GLU A 179 -19.24 -18.73 9.71
N ASN A 180 -18.31 -18.71 8.73
CA ASN A 180 -16.87 -18.74 8.98
C ASN A 180 -16.10 -17.45 8.58
N VAL A 181 -16.79 -16.34 8.32
CA VAL A 181 -16.12 -15.07 7.95
C VAL A 181 -15.83 -14.21 9.19
N VAL A 182 -14.59 -14.25 9.66
CA VAL A 182 -14.07 -13.31 10.66
C VAL A 182 -13.91 -11.94 9.99
N GLY A 183 -14.60 -10.90 10.49
CA GLY A 183 -14.51 -9.53 9.95
C GLY A 183 -15.85 -8.83 9.66
N GLY A 184 -16.99 -9.53 9.78
CA GLY A 184 -18.33 -8.98 9.50
C GLY A 184 -18.84 -7.86 10.43
N PHE A 185 -18.01 -7.34 11.35
CA PHE A 185 -18.40 -6.35 12.35
C PHE A 185 -18.13 -4.89 11.95
N ARG A 186 -17.41 -4.64 10.85
CA ARG A 186 -17.41 -3.29 10.26
C ARG A 186 -18.81 -3.05 9.70
N GLN A 187 -19.54 -2.07 10.26
CA GLN A 187 -20.78 -1.63 9.63
C GLN A 187 -20.45 -1.21 8.20
N ARG A 188 -21.11 -1.84 7.23
CA ARG A 188 -20.98 -1.46 5.82
C ARG A 188 -21.19 0.05 5.72
N ARG A 189 -20.17 0.77 5.26
CA ARG A 189 -20.27 2.20 4.99
C ARG A 189 -21.06 2.32 3.69
N MET A 190 -22.39 2.26 3.78
CA MET A 190 -23.24 2.37 2.61
C MET A 190 -23.02 3.74 1.98
N LYS A 191 -22.56 3.75 0.73
CA LYS A 191 -22.45 4.95 -0.08
C LYS A 191 -23.70 5.05 -0.94
N PHE A 192 -24.26 6.25 -0.97
CA PHE A 192 -25.51 6.52 -1.68
C PHE A 192 -25.26 7.27 -2.99
N ALA A 193 -24.00 7.42 -3.39
CA ALA A 193 -23.62 8.00 -4.66
C ALA A 193 -23.97 7.05 -5.80
N CYS A 194 -24.43 7.61 -6.92
CA CYS A 194 -24.51 6.87 -8.18
C CYS A 194 -23.10 6.81 -8.78
N PHE A 195 -22.61 5.61 -9.08
CA PHE A 195 -21.32 5.40 -9.74
C PHE A 195 -21.53 5.22 -11.23
N TYR A 196 -20.57 5.70 -12.02
CA TYR A 196 -20.64 5.70 -13.46
C TYR A 196 -19.29 5.29 -14.06
N ASN A 197 -19.33 4.33 -15.00
CA ASN A 197 -18.18 3.90 -15.80
C ASN A 197 -18.23 4.53 -17.19
N PHE A 198 -17.07 4.79 -17.79
CA PHE A 198 -16.96 5.41 -19.10
C PHE A 198 -17.71 4.67 -20.21
N GLU A 199 -17.77 3.34 -20.11
CA GLU A 199 -18.43 2.45 -21.08
C GLU A 199 -19.96 2.43 -20.96
N ASP A 200 -20.52 2.95 -19.86
CA ASP A 200 -21.96 2.94 -19.64
C ASP A 200 -22.69 3.80 -20.68
N ALA A 201 -23.81 3.29 -21.20
CA ALA A 201 -24.57 3.94 -22.28
C ALA A 201 -25.28 5.21 -21.81
N GLU A 202 -25.77 5.23 -20.55
CA GLU A 202 -26.56 6.33 -20.00
C GLU A 202 -25.96 6.84 -18.69
N VAL A 203 -26.05 8.16 -18.50
CA VAL A 203 -25.64 8.83 -17.25
C VAL A 203 -26.79 8.85 -16.23
N PRO A 204 -26.50 8.76 -14.92
CA PRO A 204 -27.52 8.89 -13.89
C PRO A 204 -28.21 10.26 -13.95
N LYS A 205 -29.54 10.26 -14.08
CA LYS A 205 -30.38 11.47 -14.13
C LYS A 205 -30.97 11.85 -12.79
N GLU A 206 -31.20 10.87 -11.94
CA GLU A 206 -31.80 11.04 -10.62
C GLU A 206 -30.84 10.52 -9.54
N PRO A 207 -30.85 11.16 -8.35
CA PRO A 207 -30.06 10.68 -7.24
C PRO A 207 -30.64 9.39 -6.66
N ASN A 208 -29.80 8.61 -6.00
CA ASN A 208 -30.27 7.45 -5.24
C ASN A 208 -31.30 7.92 -4.18
N PRO A 209 -32.50 7.30 -4.09
CA PRO A 209 -33.50 7.70 -3.10
C PRO A 209 -33.00 7.59 -1.65
N GLU A 210 -32.02 6.72 -1.39
CA GLU A 210 -31.42 6.57 -0.07
C GLU A 210 -30.44 7.71 0.28
N ALA A 211 -29.92 8.43 -0.72
CA ALA A 211 -29.11 9.64 -0.51
C ALA A 211 -29.93 10.75 0.15
N TRP A 212 -31.17 10.93 -0.29
CA TRP A 212 -32.11 11.88 0.31
C TRP A 212 -32.40 11.55 1.78
N LYS A 213 -32.69 10.29 2.09
CA LYS A 213 -32.92 9.84 3.47
C LYS A 213 -31.73 10.12 4.38
N GLN A 214 -30.52 10.04 3.85
CA GLN A 214 -29.29 10.28 4.63
C GLN A 214 -29.05 11.76 4.88
N LEU A 215 -29.40 12.60 3.90
CA LEU A 215 -29.42 14.04 4.08
C LEU A 215 -30.51 14.45 5.10
N GLU A 216 -31.67 13.79 5.12
CA GLU A 216 -32.71 14.02 6.13
C GLU A 216 -32.25 13.59 7.55
N LEU A 217 -31.58 12.45 7.66
CA LEU A 217 -31.04 11.95 8.94
C LEU A 217 -29.91 12.82 9.50
N ARG A 218 -29.13 13.44 8.62
CA ARG A 218 -28.02 14.34 8.96
C ARG A 218 -28.07 15.57 8.06
N PRO A 219 -28.94 16.54 8.37
CA PRO A 219 -29.10 17.72 7.55
C PRO A 219 -27.77 18.45 7.45
N ALA A 220 -27.33 18.68 6.21
CA ALA A 220 -26.25 19.61 5.93
C ALA A 220 -26.75 21.04 6.16
N ASP A 221 -25.81 21.98 6.36
CA ASP A 221 -26.16 23.39 6.45
C ASP A 221 -26.91 23.80 5.16
N PRO A 222 -28.12 24.38 5.25
CA PRO A 222 -28.95 24.67 4.07
C PRO A 222 -28.27 25.66 3.12
N ASP A 223 -27.44 26.56 3.64
CA ASP A 223 -26.64 27.49 2.84
C ASP A 223 -25.53 26.76 2.07
N MET A 224 -24.93 25.72 2.65
CA MET A 224 -23.93 24.90 1.98
C MET A 224 -24.54 24.08 0.85
N GLN A 225 -25.73 23.53 1.08
CA GLN A 225 -26.46 22.81 0.04
C GLN A 225 -26.72 23.74 -1.16
N LYS A 226 -27.32 24.92 -0.93
CA LYS A 226 -27.56 25.92 -1.98
C LYS A 226 -26.28 26.29 -2.73
N ARG A 227 -25.19 26.56 -2.00
CA ARG A 227 -23.91 26.92 -2.62
C ARG A 227 -23.36 25.81 -3.52
N ILE A 228 -23.50 24.54 -3.11
CA ILE A 228 -23.09 23.40 -3.94
C ILE A 228 -23.94 23.33 -5.21
N PHE A 229 -25.26 23.52 -5.11
CA PHE A 229 -26.13 23.57 -6.29
C PHE A 229 -25.70 24.68 -7.25
N GLU A 230 -25.45 25.90 -6.76
CA GLU A 230 -24.95 27.02 -7.57
C GLU A 230 -23.62 26.67 -8.28
N LEU A 231 -22.66 26.06 -7.56
CA LEU A 231 -21.37 25.67 -8.13
C LEU A 231 -21.51 24.62 -9.26
N PHE A 232 -22.45 23.68 -9.12
CA PHE A 232 -22.71 22.67 -10.15
C PHE A 232 -23.49 23.22 -11.36
N GLU A 233 -24.27 24.28 -11.18
CA GLU A 233 -24.91 25.01 -12.28
C GLU A 233 -23.91 25.88 -13.05
N GLU A 234 -22.95 26.52 -12.36
CA GLU A 234 -21.86 27.28 -13.00
C GLU A 234 -20.89 26.34 -13.73
N ARG A 235 -20.51 25.22 -13.10
CA ARG A 235 -19.57 24.24 -13.63
C ARG A 235 -20.06 22.83 -13.33
N PRO A 236 -20.35 22.00 -14.35
CA PRO A 236 -20.98 20.69 -14.12
C PRO A 236 -20.03 19.60 -13.57
N LEU A 237 -18.71 19.84 -13.53
CA LEU A 237 -17.71 18.86 -13.05
C LEU A 237 -16.82 19.43 -11.96
N TRP A 238 -16.71 18.73 -10.84
CA TRP A 238 -15.83 19.12 -9.74
C TRP A 238 -15.12 17.94 -9.10
N THR A 239 -13.85 18.09 -8.74
CA THR A 239 -13.21 17.15 -7.80
C THR A 239 -13.51 17.55 -6.36
N ARG A 240 -13.43 16.58 -5.45
CA ARG A 240 -13.57 16.84 -4.00
C ARG A 240 -12.54 17.85 -3.48
N SER A 241 -11.33 17.81 -4.03
CA SER A 241 -10.26 18.76 -3.71
C SER A 241 -10.61 20.17 -4.18
N ALA A 242 -11.10 20.33 -5.41
CA ALA A 242 -11.51 21.63 -5.94
C ALA A 242 -12.66 22.24 -5.11
N LEU A 243 -13.68 21.45 -4.74
CA LEU A 243 -14.76 21.92 -3.87
C LEU A 243 -14.28 22.33 -2.47
N GLN A 244 -13.29 21.62 -1.92
CA GLN A 244 -12.69 21.97 -0.64
C GLN A 244 -11.99 23.33 -0.67
N VAL A 245 -11.39 23.69 -1.81
CA VAL A 245 -10.72 24.98 -2.01
C VAL A 245 -11.78 26.08 -2.22
N GLU A 246 -12.73 25.85 -3.13
CA GLU A 246 -13.78 26.82 -3.48
C GLU A 246 -14.68 27.16 -2.28
N LEU A 247 -15.15 26.15 -1.56
CA LEU A 247 -16.01 26.36 -0.39
C LEU A 247 -15.19 26.74 0.86
N GLN A 248 -13.87 26.53 0.86
CA GLN A 248 -12.97 26.66 2.02
C GLN A 248 -13.36 25.79 3.22
N VAL A 249 -14.23 24.78 3.03
CA VAL A 249 -14.77 23.90 4.07
C VAL A 249 -14.12 22.51 4.05
N SER A 250 -14.07 21.85 5.21
CA SER A 250 -13.68 20.43 5.28
C SER A 250 -14.66 19.54 4.50
N PRO A 251 -14.18 18.55 3.73
CA PRO A 251 -15.04 17.65 2.97
C PRO A 251 -16.09 16.88 3.77
N ALA A 252 -15.89 16.72 5.08
CA ALA A 252 -16.87 16.08 5.95
C ALA A 252 -18.23 16.81 5.97
N ARG A 253 -18.25 18.12 5.69
CA ARG A 253 -19.49 18.92 5.73
C ARG A 253 -20.34 18.80 4.47
N PHE A 254 -19.72 18.61 3.30
CA PHE A 254 -20.44 18.53 2.02
C PHE A 254 -20.56 17.10 1.44
N LYS A 255 -19.85 16.10 2.00
CA LYS A 255 -19.86 14.73 1.46
C LYS A 255 -21.25 14.07 1.34
N LEU A 256 -22.21 14.48 2.18
CA LEU A 256 -23.58 13.94 2.15
C LEU A 256 -24.45 14.61 1.10
N VAL A 257 -24.09 15.83 0.68
CA VAL A 257 -24.83 16.59 -0.34
C VAL A 257 -24.46 16.10 -1.73
N LEU A 258 -23.20 15.71 -1.96
CA LEU A 258 -22.72 15.32 -3.29
C LEU A 258 -23.56 14.23 -3.99
N PRO A 259 -23.92 13.11 -3.32
CA PRO A 259 -24.77 12.06 -3.92
C PRO A 259 -26.15 12.52 -4.38
N VAL A 260 -26.63 13.66 -3.88
CA VAL A 260 -27.95 14.21 -4.22
C VAL A 260 -27.89 15.09 -5.48
N VAL A 261 -26.73 15.72 -5.75
CA VAL A 261 -26.55 16.71 -6.82
C VAL A 261 -25.80 16.12 -8.02
N ALA A 262 -24.91 15.17 -7.76
CA ALA A 262 -23.94 14.67 -8.71
C ALA A 262 -23.74 13.15 -8.60
N TYR A 263 -23.35 12.53 -9.71
CA TYR A 263 -22.83 11.17 -9.76
C TYR A 263 -21.31 11.17 -9.78
N TYR A 264 -20.69 10.04 -9.43
CA TYR A 264 -19.25 9.89 -9.33
C TYR A 264 -18.70 9.02 -10.46
N THR A 265 -17.67 9.49 -11.15
CA THR A 265 -17.05 8.81 -12.30
C THR A 265 -15.86 7.95 -11.85
N LEU A 266 -15.91 6.64 -12.14
CA LEU A 266 -14.87 5.69 -11.74
C LEU A 266 -13.75 5.56 -12.78
N THR A 267 -14.10 5.59 -14.06
CA THR A 267 -13.19 5.33 -15.18
C THR A 267 -13.25 6.45 -16.23
N GLY A 268 -12.29 6.44 -17.16
CA GLY A 268 -12.19 7.40 -18.25
C GLY A 268 -11.52 8.74 -17.90
N PRO A 269 -11.63 9.74 -18.79
CA PRO A 269 -10.88 11.00 -18.71
C PRO A 269 -11.38 11.95 -17.61
N PHE A 270 -12.53 11.66 -17.02
CA PHE A 270 -13.12 12.41 -15.91
C PHE A 270 -13.04 11.62 -14.60
N ARG A 271 -12.23 10.55 -14.51
CA ARG A 271 -12.11 9.68 -13.32
C ARG A 271 -11.86 10.48 -12.04
N THR A 272 -12.59 10.15 -10.98
CA THR A 272 -12.61 10.82 -9.66
C THR A 272 -13.32 12.18 -9.59
N ALA A 273 -14.00 12.59 -10.66
CA ALA A 273 -14.86 13.78 -10.65
C ALA A 273 -16.26 13.45 -10.12
N TRP A 274 -16.89 14.48 -9.56
CA TRP A 274 -18.34 14.55 -9.39
C TRP A 274 -18.92 15.31 -10.56
N VAL A 275 -19.89 14.70 -11.23
CA VAL A 275 -20.56 15.28 -12.40
C VAL A 275 -22.04 15.50 -12.07
N ARG A 276 -22.56 16.67 -12.40
CA ARG A 276 -23.97 17.00 -12.18
C ARG A 276 -24.88 15.94 -12.81
N LEU A 277 -25.90 15.52 -12.05
CA LEU A 277 -26.89 14.54 -12.52
C LEU A 277 -27.53 14.96 -13.85
N GLY A 278 -27.64 14.01 -14.78
CA GLY A 278 -28.19 14.22 -16.12
C GLY A 278 -27.25 14.87 -17.13
N PHE A 279 -26.04 15.31 -16.73
CA PHE A 279 -25.04 15.86 -17.64
C PHE A 279 -24.03 14.79 -18.07
N ASP A 280 -23.78 14.66 -19.39
CA ASP A 280 -22.80 13.72 -19.95
C ASP A 280 -21.60 14.48 -20.54
N PRO A 281 -20.41 14.43 -19.88
CA PRO A 281 -19.25 15.17 -20.32
C PRO A 281 -18.62 14.60 -21.61
N ARG A 282 -19.02 13.39 -22.04
CA ARG A 282 -18.55 12.79 -23.32
C ARG A 282 -19.26 13.37 -24.54
N LYS A 283 -20.35 14.12 -24.35
CA LYS A 283 -21.12 14.72 -25.44
C LYS A 283 -20.79 16.18 -25.69
N ASP A 284 -20.16 16.85 -24.73
CA ASP A 284 -19.81 18.25 -24.82
C ASP A 284 -18.29 18.47 -24.80
N PRO A 285 -17.68 18.88 -25.94
CA PRO A 285 -16.26 19.23 -26.03
C PRO A 285 -15.84 20.35 -25.08
N SER A 286 -16.76 21.20 -24.61
CA SER A 286 -16.45 22.28 -23.66
C SER A 286 -15.89 21.76 -22.33
N THR A 287 -16.10 20.47 -22.04
CA THR A 287 -15.64 19.81 -20.81
C THR A 287 -14.17 19.39 -20.85
N LYS A 288 -13.51 19.50 -22.01
CA LYS A 288 -12.08 19.19 -22.20
C LYS A 288 -11.16 19.77 -21.13
N PRO A 289 -11.26 21.05 -20.70
CA PRO A 289 -10.39 21.61 -19.66
C PRO A 289 -10.59 20.94 -18.29
N TYR A 290 -11.76 20.33 -18.06
CA TYR A 290 -12.14 19.67 -16.81
C TYR A 290 -11.83 18.17 -16.81
N GLN A 291 -11.10 17.66 -17.80
CA GLN A 291 -10.53 16.31 -17.73
C GLN A 291 -9.49 16.24 -16.62
N ILE A 292 -9.38 15.06 -16.01
CA ILE A 292 -8.50 14.81 -14.88
C ILE A 292 -7.22 14.12 -15.35
N LEU A 293 -6.09 14.71 -15.00
CA LEU A 293 -4.77 14.12 -15.15
C LEU A 293 -4.33 13.56 -13.80
N ASP A 294 -4.21 12.23 -13.74
CA ASP A 294 -3.60 11.51 -12.63
C ASP A 294 -2.07 11.62 -12.72
N PHE A 295 -1.48 12.32 -11.75
CA PHE A 295 -0.06 12.59 -11.66
C PHE A 295 0.54 11.82 -10.48
N ARG A 296 1.40 10.84 -10.78
CA ARG A 296 2.03 9.97 -9.79
C ARG A 296 3.54 10.04 -9.88
N LEU A 297 4.17 10.28 -8.75
CA LEU A 297 5.61 10.27 -8.57
C LEU A 297 6.08 8.89 -8.13
N LYS A 298 6.93 8.25 -8.94
CA LYS A 298 7.59 7.01 -8.53
C LYS A 298 8.52 7.23 -7.34
N SER A 299 8.61 6.22 -6.49
CA SER A 299 9.44 6.23 -5.27
C SER A 299 10.96 6.08 -5.54
N SER A 300 11.42 6.21 -6.78
CA SER A 300 12.82 5.96 -7.17
C SER A 300 13.27 7.08 -8.10
N PRO A 301 14.06 8.07 -7.63
CA PRO A 301 15.26 7.89 -6.83
C PRO A 301 15.25 8.64 -5.48
N ALA A 302 16.28 8.37 -4.68
CA ALA A 302 16.45 8.69 -3.26
C ALA A 302 16.17 10.13 -2.76
N ARG A 303 15.93 11.13 -3.62
CA ARG A 303 15.64 12.52 -3.23
C ARG A 303 14.15 12.87 -3.18
N LEU A 304 13.35 12.35 -4.11
CA LEU A 304 11.92 12.67 -4.19
C LEU A 304 11.14 12.14 -2.96
N CYS A 305 11.66 11.06 -2.36
CA CYS A 305 11.05 10.43 -1.19
C CYS A 305 11.20 11.24 0.11
N SER A 306 12.21 12.10 0.22
CA SER A 306 12.43 12.92 1.42
C SER A 306 11.62 14.21 1.42
N GLU A 307 11.30 14.75 0.24
CA GLU A 307 10.67 16.07 0.11
C GLU A 307 9.16 16.01 -0.08
N VAL A 308 8.65 15.00 -0.81
CA VAL A 308 7.20 14.82 -1.03
C VAL A 308 6.68 13.62 -0.25
N VAL A 309 5.78 13.91 0.69
CA VAL A 309 5.18 12.92 1.58
C VAL A 309 4.13 12.09 0.80
N PRO A 310 4.08 10.76 0.96
CA PRO A 310 2.96 9.98 0.44
C PRO A 310 1.67 10.37 1.19
N LYS A 311 0.56 10.51 0.46
CA LYS A 311 -0.74 10.94 1.03
C LYS A 311 -1.25 10.01 2.14
N ARG A 312 -0.86 8.74 2.08
CA ARG A 312 -1.02 7.75 3.14
C ARG A 312 0.37 7.40 3.65
N GLY A 313 0.52 7.19 4.96
CA GLY A 313 1.81 6.84 5.55
C GLY A 313 2.46 5.67 4.80
N PRO A 314 3.78 5.51 4.85
CA PRO A 314 4.47 4.38 4.25
C PRO A 314 4.13 3.11 5.06
N GLY A 315 2.89 2.62 4.94
CA GLY A 315 2.52 1.24 5.19
C GLY A 315 3.12 0.38 4.09
N ALA A 316 4.41 0.60 3.82
CA ALA A 316 5.17 -0.07 2.81
C ALA A 316 5.06 -1.54 3.14
N TYR A 317 4.62 -2.30 2.14
CA TYR A 317 4.77 -3.73 2.01
C TYR A 317 6.25 -4.09 2.20
N LEU A 318 6.72 -4.04 3.43
CA LEU A 318 8.07 -4.45 3.77
C LEU A 318 8.03 -5.95 3.68
N VAL A 319 8.60 -6.45 2.58
CA VAL A 319 9.00 -7.84 2.51
C VAL A 319 9.86 -8.09 3.76
N PRO A 320 9.50 -9.05 4.63
CA PRO A 320 10.17 -9.27 5.91
C PRO A 320 11.67 -9.55 5.81
N THR A 321 12.22 -9.69 4.59
CA THR A 321 13.63 -9.92 4.28
C THR A 321 14.55 -8.73 4.59
N LYS A 322 14.05 -7.48 4.61
CA LYS A 322 14.88 -6.27 4.78
C LYS A 322 14.33 -5.32 5.84
N VAL A 323 15.21 -4.72 6.63
CA VAL A 323 14.89 -3.61 7.54
C VAL A 323 15.14 -2.29 6.80
N VAL A 324 14.09 -1.50 6.55
CA VAL A 324 14.22 -0.20 5.86
C VAL A 324 14.46 0.91 6.87
N GLY A 325 15.73 1.04 7.27
CA GLY A 325 16.23 2.20 8.02
C GLY A 325 15.71 2.35 9.45
N ALA A 326 16.37 3.23 10.22
CA ALA A 326 16.07 3.47 11.64
C ALA A 326 14.69 4.12 11.90
N LEU A 327 14.00 4.57 10.83
CA LEU A 327 12.70 5.25 10.90
C LEU A 327 11.50 4.36 10.52
N SER A 328 11.70 3.13 10.01
CA SER A 328 10.58 2.22 9.83
C SER A 328 10.22 1.62 11.19
N ARG A 329 9.17 2.15 11.82
CA ARG A 329 8.50 1.41 12.89
C ARG A 329 8.07 0.06 12.31
N PRO A 330 8.35 -1.08 12.97
CA PRO A 330 7.77 -2.35 12.54
C PRO A 330 6.26 -2.15 12.46
N PRO A 331 5.57 -2.71 11.43
CA PRO A 331 4.13 -2.63 11.34
C PRO A 331 3.54 -3.34 12.55
N ILE A 332 3.19 -2.56 13.56
CA ILE A 332 2.43 -2.99 14.74
C ILE A 332 0.97 -2.78 14.37
N ALA A 333 0.10 -3.75 14.66
CA ALA A 333 -1.34 -3.54 14.58
C ALA A 333 -1.73 -2.40 15.52
N GLN A 334 -1.89 -1.21 14.97
CA GLN A 334 -2.42 -0.05 15.67
C GLN A 334 -3.89 0.04 15.31
N THR A 335 -4.77 -0.27 16.27
CA THR A 335 -6.18 0.11 16.14
C THR A 335 -6.28 1.62 16.35
N ASP A 336 -6.96 2.32 15.44
CA ASP A 336 -7.19 3.79 15.40
C ASP A 336 -7.64 4.44 16.71
N ALA A 337 -7.99 3.67 17.74
CA ALA A 337 -8.58 4.12 18.97
C ALA A 337 -7.59 4.70 20.02
N LEU A 338 -6.27 4.79 19.75
CA LEU A 338 -5.28 5.19 20.77
C LEU A 338 -4.21 6.21 20.36
N VAL A 339 -4.30 6.81 19.17
CA VAL A 339 -3.47 8.00 18.91
C VAL A 339 -4.24 9.21 19.45
N ALA A 340 -3.85 9.72 20.63
CA ALA A 340 -3.99 11.15 20.85
C ALA A 340 -3.26 11.82 19.68
N PRO A 341 -3.90 12.73 18.91
CA PRO A 341 -3.33 13.27 17.68
C PRO A 341 -1.91 13.69 17.98
N SER A 342 -0.94 12.95 17.45
CA SER A 342 0.46 13.31 17.61
C SER A 342 0.60 14.67 16.96
N LYS A 343 0.79 15.69 17.79
CA LYS A 343 1.29 17.00 17.35
C LYS A 343 2.69 16.79 16.80
N SER A 344 2.76 16.39 15.54
CA SER A 344 3.97 16.42 14.74
C SER A 344 3.51 16.59 13.29
N ALA A 345 3.76 17.80 12.78
CA ALA A 345 3.26 18.39 11.54
C ALA A 345 1.90 19.13 11.61
N SER A 346 1.61 19.83 12.72
CA SER A 346 1.00 21.16 12.55
C SER A 346 2.16 22.12 12.30
N ASP A 347 2.19 22.73 11.11
CA ASP A 347 2.58 24.14 10.89
C ASP A 347 3.09 24.46 9.48
N LEU A 348 2.72 23.69 8.46
CA LEU A 348 2.49 24.20 7.11
C LEU A 348 1.34 23.39 6.51
N LEU A 349 0.10 23.89 6.60
CA LEU A 349 -0.92 23.42 5.66
C LEU A 349 -0.36 23.74 4.27
N PRO A 350 -0.19 22.77 3.37
CA PRO A 350 0.15 23.08 1.99
C PRO A 350 -0.83 24.14 1.49
N ASP A 351 -0.35 25.14 0.74
CA ASP A 351 -1.23 26.14 0.15
C ASP A 351 -2.42 25.40 -0.46
N ARG A 352 -3.63 25.72 0.00
CA ARG A 352 -4.83 24.94 -0.35
C ARG A 352 -5.01 24.90 -1.87
N GLU A 353 -4.51 25.92 -2.56
CA GLU A 353 -4.44 26.03 -4.01
C GLU A 353 -3.53 24.97 -4.68
N LEU A 354 -2.41 24.55 -4.06
CA LEU A 354 -1.54 23.49 -4.59
C LEU A 354 -2.18 22.10 -4.51
N ILE A 355 -3.27 21.96 -3.76
CA ILE A 355 -4.04 20.71 -3.69
C ILE A 355 -4.86 20.50 -4.97
N CYS A 356 -5.30 21.58 -5.61
CA CYS A 356 -6.11 21.53 -6.82
C CYS A 356 -5.40 22.04 -8.08
N SER A 357 -4.25 22.73 -7.95
CA SER A 357 -3.49 23.28 -9.07
C SER A 357 -2.02 22.90 -9.05
N PHE A 358 -1.43 22.77 -10.24
CA PHE A 358 0.00 22.55 -10.41
C PHE A 358 0.63 23.86 -10.91
N THR A 359 1.55 24.43 -10.13
CA THR A 359 2.22 25.69 -10.46
C THR A 359 3.72 25.45 -10.62
N PRO A 360 4.36 25.93 -11.72
CA PRO A 360 5.81 25.82 -11.89
C PRO A 360 6.58 26.41 -10.69
N GLY A 361 7.67 25.76 -10.31
CA GLY A 361 8.49 26.17 -9.14
C GLY A 361 7.99 25.66 -7.78
N HIS A 362 6.82 25.02 -7.70
CA HIS A 362 6.31 24.41 -6.46
C HIS A 362 6.23 22.88 -6.56
N LEU A 363 6.62 22.19 -5.49
CA LEU A 363 6.43 20.74 -5.39
C LEU A 363 4.95 20.41 -5.08
N PRO A 364 4.40 19.31 -5.63
CA PRO A 364 3.06 18.87 -5.29
C PRO A 364 2.99 18.48 -3.80
N PRO A 365 1.86 18.74 -3.11
CA PRO A 365 1.72 18.42 -1.70
C PRO A 365 1.87 16.92 -1.37
N TYR A 366 1.49 16.06 -2.33
CA TYR A 366 1.54 14.61 -2.18
C TYR A 366 2.13 13.95 -3.44
N ARG A 367 2.64 12.73 -3.29
CA ARG A 367 3.20 11.94 -4.41
C ARG A 367 2.19 11.60 -5.50
N GLN A 368 0.90 11.64 -5.18
CA GLN A 368 -0.18 11.32 -6.09
C GLN A 368 -1.22 12.43 -6.01
N MET A 369 -1.45 13.06 -7.15
CA MET A 369 -2.32 14.21 -7.30
C MET A 369 -3.21 14.05 -8.52
N PHE A 370 -4.40 14.63 -8.45
CA PHE A 370 -5.35 14.69 -9.55
C PHE A 370 -5.64 16.14 -9.85
N TYR A 371 -5.25 16.57 -11.04
CA TYR A 371 -5.44 17.94 -11.49
C TYR A 371 -6.41 17.97 -12.66
N HIS A 372 -7.29 18.98 -12.71
CA HIS A 372 -7.95 19.25 -13.98
C HIS A 372 -6.92 19.82 -14.96
N LEU A 373 -7.09 19.58 -16.26
CA LEU A 373 -6.18 20.10 -17.27
C LEU A 373 -6.08 21.64 -17.21
N CYS A 374 -7.17 22.35 -16.90
CA CYS A 374 -7.15 23.80 -16.70
C CYS A 374 -6.35 24.27 -15.48
N ASP A 375 -6.21 23.41 -14.46
CA ASP A 375 -5.56 23.77 -13.20
C ASP A 375 -4.03 23.55 -13.26
N ILE A 376 -3.49 23.05 -14.38
CA ILE A 376 -2.06 22.85 -14.61
C ILE A 376 -1.47 24.11 -15.26
N LYS A 377 -0.88 25.00 -14.46
CA LYS A 377 -0.33 26.30 -14.89
C LYS A 377 1.04 26.17 -15.59
N LEU A 378 1.21 25.17 -16.46
CA LEU A 378 2.42 24.96 -17.26
C LEU A 378 2.11 25.23 -18.72
N GLN A 379 2.81 26.19 -19.34
CA GLN A 379 2.52 26.61 -20.72
C GLN A 379 2.62 25.45 -21.71
N GLU A 380 3.64 24.59 -21.58
CA GLU A 380 3.82 23.42 -22.44
C GLU A 380 2.62 22.46 -22.35
N VAL A 381 2.01 22.31 -21.16
CA VAL A 381 0.81 21.49 -20.98
C VAL A 381 -0.40 22.17 -21.62
N GLN A 382 -0.59 23.47 -21.41
CA GLN A 382 -1.70 24.20 -22.01
C GLN A 382 -1.63 24.18 -23.54
N ASP A 383 -0.44 24.34 -24.13
CA ASP A 383 -0.23 24.24 -25.59
C ASP A 383 -0.61 22.84 -26.12
N LEU A 384 -0.29 21.77 -25.38
CA LEU A 384 -0.64 20.39 -25.73
C LEU A 384 -2.14 20.11 -25.62
N VAL A 385 -2.81 20.69 -24.61
CA VAL A 385 -4.26 20.56 -24.40
C VAL A 385 -5.00 21.34 -25.49
N HIS A 386 -4.58 22.57 -25.80
CA HIS A 386 -5.23 23.43 -26.77
C HIS A 386 -4.88 23.11 -28.24
N ALA A 387 -4.01 22.13 -28.49
CA ALA A 387 -3.52 21.79 -29.83
C ALA A 387 -4.62 21.33 -30.82
N ASN A 388 -5.76 20.84 -30.32
CA ASN A 388 -6.88 20.37 -31.14
C ASN A 388 -8.20 21.11 -30.86
N ASP A 389 -8.15 22.30 -30.28
CA ASP A 389 -9.34 23.12 -30.02
C ASP A 389 -10.15 23.37 -31.30
N GLY A 390 -11.46 23.13 -31.22
CA GLY A 390 -12.39 23.24 -32.33
C GLY A 390 -12.32 22.09 -33.34
N ARG A 391 -11.53 21.05 -33.08
CA ARG A 391 -11.39 19.84 -33.92
C ARG A 391 -11.65 18.55 -33.13
N GLU A 392 -12.28 18.67 -31.97
CA GLU A 392 -12.74 17.55 -31.15
C GLU A 392 -13.83 16.76 -31.88
N THR A 393 -13.57 15.49 -32.20
CA THR A 393 -14.50 14.64 -32.94
C THR A 393 -15.14 13.56 -32.06
N SER A 394 -14.40 13.00 -31.11
CA SER A 394 -14.89 12.02 -30.15
C SER A 394 -14.14 12.08 -28.83
N CYS A 395 -14.83 11.80 -27.73
CA CYS A 395 -14.23 11.63 -26.42
C CYS A 395 -13.69 10.20 -26.27
N HIS A 396 -12.38 10.02 -26.16
CA HIS A 396 -11.72 8.73 -25.94
C HIS A 396 -11.57 8.41 -24.45
N GLU A 397 -11.53 7.13 -24.09
CA GLU A 397 -11.40 6.72 -22.69
C GLU A 397 -10.09 7.21 -22.02
N ARG A 398 -8.97 7.20 -22.77
CA ARG A 398 -7.65 7.53 -22.22
C ARG A 398 -7.31 9.01 -22.28
N ASP A 399 -7.51 9.63 -23.45
CA ASP A 399 -7.13 11.03 -23.70
C ASP A 399 -8.33 11.99 -23.69
N GLY A 400 -9.57 11.48 -23.55
CA GLY A 400 -10.79 12.28 -23.61
C GLY A 400 -10.93 12.99 -24.94
N TRP A 401 -11.19 14.29 -24.88
CA TRP A 401 -11.28 15.20 -26.00
C TRP A 401 -9.92 15.67 -26.54
N CYS A 402 -8.82 15.32 -25.88
CA CYS A 402 -7.48 15.64 -26.36
C CYS A 402 -7.04 14.68 -27.48
N LYS A 403 -6.02 15.08 -28.23
CA LYS A 403 -5.37 14.19 -29.20
C LYS A 403 -4.75 12.98 -28.50
N ALA A 404 -4.73 11.84 -29.18
CA ALA A 404 -4.13 10.61 -28.66
C ALA A 404 -2.69 10.82 -28.16
N GLY A 405 -2.41 10.38 -26.94
CA GLY A 405 -1.12 10.51 -26.27
C GLY A 405 -0.83 11.89 -25.67
N THR A 406 -1.77 12.85 -25.71
CA THR A 406 -1.60 14.16 -25.07
C THR A 406 -1.40 14.02 -23.56
N ILE A 407 -2.18 13.16 -22.89
CA ILE A 407 -2.09 13.02 -21.41
C ILE A 407 -0.70 12.52 -20.98
N ILE A 408 -0.11 11.59 -21.75
CA ILE A 408 1.24 11.08 -21.50
C ILE A 408 2.28 12.20 -21.63
N LYS A 409 2.18 13.01 -22.69
CA LYS A 409 3.09 14.14 -22.91
C LYS A 409 2.95 15.20 -21.81
N CYS A 410 1.73 15.47 -21.35
CA CYS A 410 1.50 16.38 -20.22
C CYS A 410 2.18 15.89 -18.95
N ARG A 411 2.06 14.59 -18.63
CA ARG A 411 2.77 13.98 -17.48
C ARG A 411 4.28 14.13 -17.60
N GLN A 412 4.85 13.86 -18.79
CA GLN A 412 6.29 14.02 -19.03
C GLN A 412 6.75 15.48 -18.88
N ALA A 413 5.94 16.46 -19.30
CA ALA A 413 6.23 17.89 -19.10
C ALA A 413 6.24 18.25 -17.60
N MET A 414 5.27 17.77 -16.83
CA MET A 414 5.21 17.99 -15.38
C MET A 414 6.40 17.37 -14.64
N VAL A 415 6.81 16.15 -15.00
CA VAL A 415 7.99 15.49 -14.40
C VAL A 415 9.26 16.28 -14.70
N ARG A 416 9.46 16.70 -15.95
CA ARG A 416 10.62 17.53 -16.34
C ARG A 416 10.71 18.82 -15.52
N GLU A 417 9.57 19.42 -15.19
CA GLU A 417 9.55 20.62 -14.36
C GLU A 417 9.97 20.33 -12.91
N LEU A 418 9.55 19.20 -12.34
CA LEU A 418 9.99 18.77 -11.01
C LEU A 418 11.48 18.42 -10.98
N ASP A 419 12.00 17.79 -12.02
CA ASP A 419 13.43 17.49 -12.12
C ASP A 419 14.27 18.78 -12.09
N LYS A 420 13.82 19.86 -12.73
CA LYS A 420 14.49 21.17 -12.65
C LYS A 420 14.48 21.75 -11.24
N ILE A 421 13.37 21.61 -10.51
CA ILE A 421 13.25 22.09 -9.12
C ILE A 421 14.22 21.33 -8.20
N LEU A 422 14.37 20.03 -8.42
CA LEU A 422 15.17 19.14 -7.57
C LEU A 422 16.65 19.05 -7.95
N ALA A 423 17.03 19.49 -9.15
CA ALA A 423 18.40 19.54 -9.63
C ALA A 423 18.81 20.97 -10.03
N PRO A 424 18.96 21.91 -9.06
CA PRO A 424 19.44 23.26 -9.35
C PRO A 424 20.88 23.27 -9.94
N ASP A 425 21.67 22.23 -9.68
CA ASP A 425 23.04 22.07 -10.18
C ASP A 425 23.11 21.18 -11.43
N GLY A 426 22.48 21.60 -12.54
CA GLY A 426 22.82 21.26 -13.94
C GLY A 426 23.01 19.80 -14.37
N THR A 427 22.76 18.81 -13.52
CA THR A 427 22.90 17.39 -13.82
C THR A 427 21.51 16.87 -14.16
N ALA A 428 21.08 17.16 -15.38
CA ALA A 428 19.90 16.53 -15.96
C ALA A 428 20.11 15.00 -15.95
N SER A 429 19.39 14.29 -15.09
CA SER A 429 19.27 12.84 -15.18
C SER A 429 18.59 12.51 -16.50
N ALA A 430 19.23 11.71 -17.35
CA ALA A 430 18.74 11.35 -18.67
C ALA A 430 17.50 10.42 -18.65
N ASP A 431 16.93 10.13 -17.48
CA ASP A 431 15.94 9.08 -17.27
C ASP A 431 14.56 9.60 -16.83
N ALA A 432 14.07 10.70 -17.40
CA ALA A 432 12.73 11.24 -17.12
C ALA A 432 11.59 10.21 -17.40
N GLU A 433 11.82 9.27 -18.32
CA GLU A 433 10.88 8.18 -18.62
C GLU A 433 10.80 7.13 -17.50
N GLN A 434 11.86 6.92 -16.72
CA GLN A 434 11.86 5.92 -15.64
C GLN A 434 11.04 6.37 -14.42
N LEU A 435 10.71 7.66 -14.32
CA LEU A 435 9.98 8.29 -13.21
C LEU A 435 8.44 8.18 -13.31
N LEU A 436 7.91 7.78 -14.47
CA LEU A 436 6.47 7.62 -14.68
C LEU A 436 6.05 6.16 -14.48
N SER A 437 5.08 5.90 -13.60
CA SER A 437 4.37 4.61 -13.58
C SER A 437 3.47 4.53 -14.81
N SER A 438 3.50 3.40 -15.52
CA SER A 438 2.42 3.05 -16.44
C SER A 438 1.13 3.04 -15.63
N GLY A 439 0.18 3.89 -16.00
CA GLY A 439 -1.07 4.10 -15.27
C GLY A 439 -2.05 2.91 -15.28
N ASP A 440 -1.57 1.71 -15.64
CA ASP A 440 -2.37 0.48 -15.76
C ASP A 440 -2.17 -0.48 -14.57
N GLU A 441 -1.24 -0.19 -13.64
CA GLU A 441 -1.27 -0.86 -12.34
C GLU A 441 -2.32 -0.18 -11.48
N VAL A 442 -3.42 -0.88 -11.23
CA VAL A 442 -4.43 -0.54 -10.22
C VAL A 442 -3.75 -0.57 -8.86
N SER A 443 -3.04 0.51 -8.53
CA SER A 443 -2.66 0.75 -7.15
C SER A 443 -3.96 1.04 -6.40
N GLU A 444 -4.35 0.12 -5.54
CA GLU A 444 -5.42 0.28 -4.57
C GLU A 444 -5.31 1.59 -3.74
N ASP A 445 -4.14 2.24 -3.75
CA ASP A 445 -3.78 3.44 -3.01
C ASP A 445 -4.66 4.69 -3.19
N GLU A 446 -5.53 4.75 -4.21
CA GLU A 446 -6.43 5.90 -4.41
C GLU A 446 -7.82 5.75 -3.82
N LEU A 447 -8.33 4.55 -3.65
CA LEU A 447 -9.64 4.43 -3.05
C LEU A 447 -9.41 4.43 -1.55
N SER A 448 -10.00 5.36 -0.80
CA SER A 448 -9.95 5.27 0.68
C SER A 448 -10.39 3.86 1.09
N GLU A 449 -10.12 3.39 2.31
CA GLU A 449 -10.82 2.16 2.77
C GLU A 449 -12.35 2.26 2.55
N ASP A 450 -12.90 3.47 2.32
CA ASP A 450 -14.29 3.64 1.88
C ASP A 450 -14.53 3.33 0.39
N ASP A 451 -13.61 3.65 -0.52
CA ASP A 451 -13.83 3.62 -1.97
C ASP A 451 -13.37 2.29 -2.63
N LEU A 452 -12.57 1.45 -1.95
CA LEU A 452 -11.84 0.29 -2.52
C LEU A 452 -12.59 -1.05 -2.46
N GLU A 453 -13.60 -1.18 -1.61
CA GLU A 453 -14.23 -2.48 -1.30
C GLU A 453 -15.28 -2.94 -2.33
N GLU A 454 -15.58 -2.18 -3.39
CA GLU A 454 -16.76 -2.44 -4.24
C GLU A 454 -16.51 -2.69 -5.75
N SER A 455 -15.26 -2.75 -6.22
CA SER A 455 -15.00 -3.10 -7.64
C SER A 455 -15.20 -4.59 -7.98
N ASN A 456 -15.44 -5.46 -6.99
CA ASN A 456 -15.63 -6.92 -7.19
C ASN A 456 -17.11 -7.35 -7.21
N LEU A 457 -18.05 -6.51 -7.66
CA LEU A 457 -19.49 -6.82 -7.56
C LEU A 457 -20.29 -6.66 -8.86
N HIS A 458 -19.66 -6.85 -10.03
CA HIS A 458 -20.41 -6.99 -11.30
C HIS A 458 -20.13 -8.34 -12.01
N GLU A 459 -19.90 -9.40 -11.23
CA GLU A 459 -20.19 -10.77 -11.68
C GLU A 459 -21.31 -11.32 -10.79
N ASP A 460 -22.55 -11.08 -11.20
CA ASP A 460 -23.72 -11.95 -11.00
C ASP A 460 -24.79 -11.60 -12.04
#